data_AF-A0AAP0X626-F1
#
_entry.id   AF-A0AAP0X626-F1
#
_cell.length_a   1.000
_cell.length_b   1.000
_cell.length_c   1.000
_cell.angle_alpha   90.00
_cell.angle_beta   90.00
_cell.angle_gamma   90.00
#
_symmetry.space_group_name_H-M   'P 1'
#
loop_
_entity.id
_entity.type
_entity.pdbx_description
1 polymer ?
#
loop_
_entity_poly.entity_id
_entity_poly.type
_entity_poly.pdbx_seq_one_letter_code
_entity_poly.pdbx_strand_id
1 'polypeptide(L)'
;MVLKDIISWNTIIMAYAIHGFGRISIDLFCEMRGNGFQPNSSTFVSILLACSVAGLVNEGWEYYNSMKKDYGINPGIEHYGCMLDLLGRSGNLDLAKHFIEEMPLVPTARIWGSLLAAGRNNRNIELAELAAKQILALEHNNTGCYVLLANMYAEAGEWEDVERIKCLMKKEGLEKTIGCSMVEINSKTYRFINQDRSHVETNMIYDVLDIILRKIGEDVYVHSVTKFRPLEMAKRRANSPACHSVRLAICFSLISTTIGNPVLVKKNTRICEDCHTAAKKISETTRREIIVGDSKVFHHFRDGRCSCGDYW
;
A
#
# COMPACT_ATOMS: atom_id res chain seq x y z
N MET A 1 16.66 33.48 8.58
CA MET A 1 17.01 32.48 7.56
C MET A 1 17.09 31.14 8.28
N VAL A 2 16.16 30.22 8.04
CA VAL A 2 16.20 28.90 8.70
C VAL A 2 17.33 28.12 8.02
N LEU A 3 18.42 27.87 8.76
CA LEU A 3 19.53 27.06 8.27
C LEU A 3 19.05 25.63 8.11
N LYS A 4 19.28 25.04 6.92
CA LYS A 4 19.06 23.61 6.71
C LYS A 4 20.01 22.85 7.65
N ASP A 5 19.49 21.87 8.36
CA ASP A 5 20.26 20.94 9.16
C ASP A 5 20.02 19.49 8.70
N ILE A 6 20.74 18.54 9.31
CA ILE A 6 20.61 17.11 9.00
C ILE A 6 19.17 16.59 9.18
N ILE A 7 18.42 17.15 10.13
CA ILE A 7 17.05 16.74 10.44
C ILE A 7 16.11 17.17 9.29
N SER A 8 16.24 18.42 8.84
CA SER A 8 15.48 18.96 7.72
C SER A 8 15.75 18.22 6.40
N TRP A 9 17.01 17.84 6.15
CA TRP A 9 17.38 16.99 5.01
C TRP A 9 16.77 15.61 5.09
N ASN A 10 16.89 14.94 6.23
CA ASN A 10 16.27 13.62 6.43
C ASN A 10 14.75 13.69 6.28
N THR A 11 14.13 14.76 6.79
CA THR A 11 12.69 14.98 6.69
C THR A 11 12.25 15.12 5.24
N ILE A 12 12.93 15.94 4.43
CA ILE A 12 12.53 16.14 3.02
C ILE A 12 12.80 14.89 2.17
N ILE A 13 13.93 14.20 2.39
CA ILE A 13 14.24 12.94 1.69
C ILE A 13 13.19 11.88 2.00
N MET A 14 12.85 11.71 3.29
CA MET A 14 11.82 10.78 3.74
C MET A 14 10.43 11.15 3.19
N ALA A 15 10.09 12.43 3.16
CA ALA A 15 8.82 12.89 2.60
C ALA A 15 8.70 12.49 1.12
N TYR A 16 9.69 12.77 0.29
CA TYR A 16 9.65 12.31 -1.11
C TYR A 16 9.60 10.77 -1.22
N ALA A 17 10.26 10.04 -0.32
CA ALA A 17 10.26 8.58 -0.30
C ALA A 17 8.86 8.03 0.00
N ILE A 18 8.21 8.47 1.09
CA ILE A 18 6.86 8.00 1.43
C ILE A 18 5.81 8.41 0.38
N HIS A 19 6.08 9.41 -0.45
CA HIS A 19 5.22 9.84 -1.55
C HIS A 19 5.50 9.12 -2.89
N GLY A 20 6.37 8.10 -2.88
CA GLY A 20 6.71 7.29 -4.04
C GLY A 20 7.72 7.95 -4.99
N PHE A 21 8.28 9.11 -4.64
CA PHE A 21 9.22 9.85 -5.48
C PHE A 21 10.67 9.43 -5.22
N GLY A 22 10.96 8.13 -5.30
CA GLY A 22 12.24 7.57 -4.87
C GLY A 22 13.47 8.16 -5.57
N ARG A 23 13.37 8.51 -6.86
CA ARG A 23 14.48 9.15 -7.60
C ARG A 23 14.78 10.57 -7.09
N ILE A 24 13.73 11.34 -6.78
CA ILE A 24 13.89 12.69 -6.21
C ILE A 24 14.54 12.60 -4.82
N SER A 25 14.18 11.60 -4.01
CA SER A 25 14.85 11.36 -2.73
C SER A 25 16.35 11.09 -2.89
N ILE A 26 16.76 10.33 -3.91
CA ILE A 26 18.17 10.09 -4.22
C ILE A 26 18.87 11.38 -4.64
N ASP A 27 18.25 12.20 -5.48
CA ASP A 27 18.81 13.48 -5.91
C ASP A 27 19.02 14.42 -4.71
N LEU A 28 18.05 14.48 -3.79
CA LEU A 28 18.14 15.25 -2.55
C LEU A 28 19.25 14.73 -1.62
N PHE A 29 19.49 13.43 -1.57
CA PHE A 29 20.61 12.86 -0.83
C PHE A 29 21.96 13.22 -1.45
N CYS A 30 22.06 13.22 -2.77
CA CYS A 30 23.25 13.72 -3.46
C CYS A 30 23.48 15.21 -3.20
N GLU A 31 22.43 16.03 -3.24
CA GLU A 31 22.50 17.45 -2.90
C GLU A 31 22.92 17.67 -1.44
N MET A 32 22.35 16.93 -0.50
CA MET A 32 22.72 16.95 0.92
C MET A 32 24.22 16.71 1.12
N ARG A 33 24.78 15.67 0.48
CA ARG A 33 26.22 15.38 0.53
C ARG A 33 27.06 16.47 -0.12
N GLY A 34 26.62 17.00 -1.26
CA GLY A 34 27.28 18.11 -1.96
C GLY A 34 27.34 19.39 -1.13
N ASN A 35 26.37 19.59 -0.23
CA ASN A 35 26.35 20.69 0.75
C ASN A 35 27.18 20.38 2.03
N GLY A 36 27.94 19.30 2.06
CA GLY A 36 28.82 18.94 3.17
C GLY A 36 28.14 18.31 4.38
N PHE A 37 26.86 17.95 4.29
CA PHE A 37 26.16 17.25 5.38
C PHE A 37 26.49 15.76 5.36
N GLN A 38 26.95 15.24 6.50
CA GLN A 38 27.24 13.83 6.66
C GLN A 38 25.95 13.02 6.87
N PRO A 39 25.67 12.02 6.03
CA PRO A 39 24.58 11.06 6.26
C PRO A 39 24.69 10.40 7.62
N ASN A 40 23.54 10.19 8.26
CA ASN A 40 23.43 9.40 9.48
C ASN A 40 22.51 8.19 9.26
N SER A 41 22.32 7.39 10.30
CA SER A 41 21.42 6.23 10.31
C SER A 41 20.04 6.55 9.73
N SER A 42 19.41 7.65 10.16
CA SER A 42 18.09 8.06 9.65
C SER A 42 18.11 8.47 8.16
N THR A 43 19.22 9.03 7.68
CA THR A 43 19.40 9.31 6.24
C THR A 43 19.33 8.02 5.42
N PHE A 44 20.02 6.98 5.88
CA PHE A 44 20.02 5.68 5.20
C PHE A 44 18.67 4.97 5.26
N VAL A 45 17.93 5.06 6.37
CA VAL A 45 16.53 4.57 6.39
C VAL A 45 15.69 5.27 5.31
N SER A 46 15.84 6.59 5.16
CA SER A 46 15.08 7.37 4.17
C SER A 46 15.40 6.96 2.74
N ILE A 47 16.67 6.72 2.43
CA ILE A 47 17.11 6.33 1.08
C ILE A 47 16.81 4.88 0.76
N LEU A 48 16.96 3.96 1.72
CA LEU A 48 16.56 2.57 1.51
C LEU A 48 15.05 2.44 1.34
N LEU A 49 14.25 3.26 2.05
CA LEU A 49 12.81 3.34 1.80
C LEU A 49 12.52 3.87 0.40
N ALA A 50 13.21 4.93 -0.04
CA ALA A 50 13.08 5.46 -1.40
C ALA A 50 13.35 4.40 -2.47
N CYS A 51 14.39 3.57 -2.27
CA CYS A 51 14.67 2.44 -3.15
C CYS A 51 13.55 1.40 -3.10
N SER A 52 13.05 1.04 -1.90
CA SER A 52 11.96 0.08 -1.71
C SER A 52 10.67 0.49 -2.43
N VAL A 53 10.27 1.75 -2.36
CA VAL A 53 9.01 2.20 -2.97
C VAL A 53 9.10 2.39 -4.49
N ALA A 54 10.32 2.55 -5.02
CA ALA A 54 10.56 2.80 -6.45
C ALA A 54 11.15 1.56 -7.17
N GLY A 55 11.32 0.44 -6.48
CA GLY A 55 11.87 -0.79 -7.05
C GLY A 55 13.34 -0.72 -7.46
N LEU A 56 14.13 0.17 -6.84
CA LEU A 56 15.54 0.39 -7.17
C LEU A 56 16.43 -0.61 -6.42
N VAL A 57 16.40 -1.88 -6.84
CA VAL A 57 17.08 -2.99 -6.14
C VAL A 57 18.60 -2.78 -6.10
N ASN A 58 19.21 -2.39 -7.22
CA ASN A 58 20.65 -2.20 -7.31
C ASN A 58 21.11 -1.04 -6.42
N GLU A 59 20.46 0.11 -6.53
CA GLU A 59 20.74 1.27 -5.68
C GLU A 59 20.49 0.96 -4.19
N GLY A 60 19.46 0.17 -3.87
CA GLY A 60 19.21 -0.30 -2.51
C GLY A 60 20.41 -1.05 -1.92
N TRP A 61 20.99 -1.98 -2.67
CA TRP A 61 22.21 -2.69 -2.25
C TRP A 61 23.44 -1.79 -2.19
N GLU A 62 23.62 -0.89 -3.15
CA GLU A 62 24.71 0.09 -3.14
C GLU A 62 24.66 0.94 -1.87
N TYR A 63 23.50 1.51 -1.53
CA TYR A 63 23.34 2.34 -0.35
C TYR A 63 23.46 1.53 0.94
N TYR A 64 22.86 0.34 1.01
CA TYR A 64 22.96 -0.54 2.18
C TYR A 64 24.43 -0.90 2.49
N ASN A 65 25.21 -1.25 1.47
CA ASN A 65 26.62 -1.60 1.61
C ASN A 65 27.49 -0.37 1.94
N SER A 66 27.23 0.77 1.29
CA SER A 66 27.96 2.03 1.54
C SER A 66 27.79 2.52 2.98
N MET A 67 26.64 2.28 3.60
CA MET A 67 26.35 2.71 4.97
C MET A 67 27.43 2.24 5.95
N LYS A 68 27.82 0.96 5.88
CA LYS A 68 28.87 0.42 6.73
C LYS A 68 30.27 0.75 6.19
N LYS A 69 30.47 0.59 4.87
CA LYS A 69 31.78 0.69 4.23
C LYS A 69 32.33 2.12 4.26
N ASP A 70 31.50 3.09 3.91
CA ASP A 70 31.92 4.47 3.65
C ASP A 70 31.61 5.40 4.83
N TYR A 71 30.57 5.07 5.62
CA TYR A 71 30.11 5.90 6.74
C TYR A 71 30.26 5.24 8.12
N GLY A 72 30.69 3.98 8.18
CA GLY A 72 30.88 3.25 9.44
C GLY A 72 29.59 2.93 10.21
N ILE A 73 28.42 3.15 9.61
CA ILE A 73 27.10 2.98 10.25
C ILE A 73 26.68 1.51 10.16
N ASN A 74 26.37 0.91 11.31
CA ASN A 74 25.83 -0.46 11.36
C ASN A 74 24.34 -0.47 10.99
N PRO A 75 23.85 -1.45 10.21
CA PRO A 75 22.44 -1.61 9.94
C PRO A 75 21.63 -1.89 11.21
N GLY A 76 20.69 -0.99 11.52
CA GLY A 76 19.63 -1.20 12.51
C GLY A 76 18.35 -1.81 11.91
N ILE A 77 17.37 -2.12 12.77
CA ILE A 77 16.10 -2.80 12.43
C ILE A 77 15.37 -2.16 11.24
N GLU A 78 15.32 -0.83 11.17
CA GLU A 78 14.62 -0.10 10.10
C GLU A 78 15.30 -0.26 8.73
N HIS A 79 16.63 -0.39 8.69
CA HIS A 79 17.38 -0.61 7.44
C HIS A 79 17.09 -2.01 6.88
N TYR A 80 17.11 -3.03 7.75
CA TYR A 80 16.71 -4.39 7.36
C TYR A 80 15.26 -4.43 6.88
N GLY A 81 14.36 -3.73 7.57
CA GLY A 81 12.96 -3.63 7.15
C GLY A 81 12.78 -3.01 5.77
N CYS A 82 13.54 -1.96 5.43
CA CYS A 82 13.51 -1.37 4.09
C CYS A 82 14.07 -2.31 3.02
N MET A 83 15.19 -2.98 3.31
CA MET A 83 15.78 -3.95 2.38
C MET A 83 14.86 -5.16 2.15
N LEU A 84 14.22 -5.70 3.19
CA LEU A 84 13.29 -6.82 3.05
C LEU A 84 12.02 -6.44 2.30
N ASP A 85 11.52 -5.22 2.50
CA ASP A 85 10.41 -4.69 1.70
C ASP A 85 10.82 -4.54 0.22
N LEU A 86 12.03 -4.04 -0.06
CA LEU A 86 12.57 -3.91 -1.42
C LEU A 86 12.70 -5.27 -2.12
N LEU A 87 13.37 -6.24 -1.48
CA LEU A 87 13.60 -7.59 -2.01
C LEU A 87 12.31 -8.38 -2.16
N GLY A 88 11.41 -8.27 -1.19
CA GLY A 88 10.11 -8.95 -1.23
C GLY A 88 9.23 -8.47 -2.39
N ARG A 89 9.23 -7.16 -2.65
CA ARG A 89 8.49 -6.58 -3.78
C ARG A 89 9.13 -6.88 -5.14
N SER A 90 10.43 -7.16 -5.20
CA SER A 90 11.12 -7.44 -6.46
C SER A 90 10.89 -8.87 -6.95
N GLY A 91 10.14 -9.68 -6.18
CA GLY A 91 9.88 -11.09 -6.47
C GLY A 91 11.06 -12.02 -6.16
N ASN A 92 12.19 -11.50 -5.69
CA ASN A 92 13.35 -12.33 -5.34
C ASN A 92 13.19 -12.89 -3.91
N LEU A 93 12.26 -13.82 -3.76
CA LEU A 93 11.86 -14.38 -2.48
C LEU A 93 12.99 -15.14 -1.78
N ASP A 94 13.85 -15.82 -2.54
CA ASP A 94 14.96 -16.60 -1.98
C ASP A 94 16.01 -15.67 -1.38
N LEU A 95 16.35 -14.58 -2.06
CA LEU A 95 17.23 -13.55 -1.52
C LEU A 95 16.62 -12.87 -0.28
N ALA A 96 15.31 -12.62 -0.27
CA ALA A 96 14.62 -12.06 0.89
C ALA A 96 14.64 -13.02 2.09
N LYS A 97 14.44 -14.33 1.87
CA LYS A 97 14.56 -15.37 2.90
C LYS A 97 15.97 -15.45 3.46
N HIS A 98 16.97 -15.51 2.59
CA HIS A 98 18.37 -15.57 3.03
C HIS A 98 18.77 -14.33 3.83
N PHE A 99 18.38 -13.15 3.37
CA PHE A 99 18.71 -11.89 4.03
C PHE A 99 18.09 -11.74 5.43
N ILE A 100 16.88 -12.27 5.67
CA ILE A 100 16.31 -12.28 7.03
C ILE A 100 16.98 -13.31 7.94
N GLU A 101 17.48 -14.43 7.39
CA GLU A 101 18.22 -15.45 8.14
C GLU A 101 19.61 -14.97 8.58
N GLU A 102 20.28 -14.18 7.74
CA GLU A 102 21.58 -13.56 8.06
C GLU A 102 21.48 -12.35 8.98
N MET A 103 20.26 -11.86 9.24
CA MET A 103 20.03 -10.69 10.08
C MET A 103 20.49 -10.97 11.53
N PRO A 104 21.46 -10.21 12.07
CA PRO A 104 21.99 -10.44 13.42
C PRO A 104 21.08 -9.89 14.52
N LEU A 105 19.87 -9.46 14.16
CA LEU A 105 18.88 -8.82 15.03
C LEU A 105 17.57 -9.62 14.94
N VAL A 106 16.80 -9.65 16.03
CA VAL A 106 15.48 -10.30 16.04
C VAL A 106 14.53 -9.53 15.12
N PRO A 107 13.98 -10.14 14.05
CA PRO A 107 13.09 -9.43 13.15
C PRO A 107 11.76 -9.10 13.82
N THR A 108 11.25 -7.90 13.60
CA THR A 108 9.96 -7.46 14.15
C THR A 108 8.78 -7.97 13.32
N ALA A 109 7.57 -7.89 13.86
CA ALA A 109 6.35 -8.21 13.12
C ALA A 109 6.21 -7.38 11.83
N ARG A 110 6.71 -6.13 11.82
CA ARG A 110 6.75 -5.28 10.61
C ARG A 110 7.64 -5.89 9.52
N ILE A 111 8.80 -6.44 9.88
CA ILE A 111 9.74 -7.06 8.94
C ILE A 111 9.13 -8.34 8.36
N TRP A 112 8.59 -9.20 9.21
CA TRP A 112 7.86 -10.39 8.75
C TRP A 112 6.65 -10.01 7.89
N GLY A 113 6.00 -8.87 8.20
CA GLY A 113 4.92 -8.30 7.37
C GLY A 113 5.34 -8.01 5.93
N SER A 114 6.60 -7.63 5.69
CA SER A 114 7.15 -7.46 4.33
C SER A 114 7.23 -8.80 3.59
N LEU A 115 7.68 -9.88 4.25
CA LEU A 115 7.71 -11.22 3.66
C LEU A 115 6.31 -11.82 3.45
N LEU A 116 5.37 -11.54 4.35
CA LEU A 116 3.97 -11.93 4.18
C LEU A 116 3.36 -11.25 2.93
N ALA A 117 3.61 -9.96 2.74
CA ALA A 117 3.19 -9.23 1.54
C ALA A 117 3.88 -9.77 0.27
N ALA A 118 5.17 -10.09 0.35
CA ALA A 118 5.91 -10.72 -0.75
C ALA A 118 5.32 -12.09 -1.13
N GLY A 119 5.01 -12.93 -0.13
CA GLY A 119 4.34 -14.22 -0.33
C GLY A 119 2.99 -14.05 -1.02
N ARG A 120 2.17 -13.07 -0.58
CA ARG A 120 0.90 -12.73 -1.24
C ARG A 120 1.08 -12.35 -2.71
N ASN A 121 1.97 -11.41 -2.99
CA ASN A 121 2.16 -10.84 -4.33
C ASN A 121 2.70 -11.87 -5.32
N ASN A 122 3.49 -12.83 -4.83
CA ASN A 122 4.08 -13.90 -5.64
C ASN A 122 3.32 -15.24 -5.55
N ARG A 123 2.13 -15.25 -4.92
CA ARG A 123 1.31 -16.46 -4.68
C ARG A 123 2.08 -17.61 -4.00
N ASN A 124 3.06 -17.28 -3.17
CA ASN A 124 3.85 -18.23 -2.39
C ASN A 124 3.25 -18.38 -1.00
N ILE A 125 2.39 -19.40 -0.83
CA ILE A 125 1.67 -19.69 0.42
C ILE A 125 2.65 -20.08 1.53
N GLU A 126 3.65 -20.90 1.23
CA GLU A 126 4.63 -21.37 2.23
C GLU A 126 5.38 -20.20 2.91
N LEU A 127 5.85 -19.23 2.12
CA LEU A 127 6.50 -18.03 2.67
C LEU A 127 5.53 -17.19 3.49
N ALA A 128 4.28 -17.05 3.02
CA ALA A 128 3.25 -16.31 3.74
C ALA A 128 2.91 -16.97 5.09
N GLU A 129 2.79 -18.30 5.13
CA GLU A 129 2.56 -19.04 6.37
C GLU A 129 3.72 -18.92 7.35
N LEU A 130 4.96 -19.04 6.87
CA LEU A 130 6.15 -18.82 7.68
C LEU A 130 6.14 -17.43 8.31
N ALA A 131 5.97 -16.40 7.49
CA ALA A 131 5.93 -15.01 7.95
C ALA A 131 4.77 -14.78 8.94
N ALA A 132 3.59 -15.31 8.64
CA ALA A 132 2.42 -15.19 9.51
C ALA A 132 2.64 -15.86 10.86
N LYS A 133 3.23 -17.06 10.90
CA LYS A 133 3.57 -17.74 12.15
C LYS A 133 4.48 -16.88 13.03
N GLN A 134 5.47 -16.23 12.43
CA GLN A 134 6.38 -15.35 13.16
C GLN A 134 5.69 -14.06 13.62
N ILE A 135 4.83 -13.45 12.80
CA ILE A 135 4.03 -12.27 13.20
C ILE A 135 3.15 -12.61 14.38
N LEU A 136 2.40 -13.71 14.32
CA LEU A 136 1.43 -14.09 15.35
C LEU A 136 2.10 -14.52 16.67
N ALA A 137 3.35 -14.99 16.61
CA ALA A 137 4.17 -15.24 17.79
C ALA A 137 4.60 -13.94 18.51
N LEU A 138 4.73 -12.84 17.77
CA LEU A 138 5.10 -11.51 18.31
C LEU A 138 3.87 -10.66 18.68
N GLU A 139 2.82 -10.73 17.86
CA GLU A 139 1.60 -9.91 17.92
C GLU A 139 0.37 -10.80 17.67
N HIS A 140 -0.11 -11.47 18.72
CA HIS A 140 -1.21 -12.45 18.61
C HIS A 140 -2.53 -11.84 18.08
N ASN A 141 -2.71 -10.52 18.20
CA ASN A 141 -3.92 -9.80 17.79
C ASN A 141 -3.80 -9.16 16.39
N ASN A 142 -2.79 -9.53 15.59
CA ASN A 142 -2.60 -8.98 14.26
C ASN A 142 -3.66 -9.53 13.27
N THR A 143 -4.85 -8.92 13.29
CA THR A 143 -6.00 -9.36 12.48
C THR A 143 -5.77 -9.22 10.97
N GLY A 144 -4.87 -8.33 10.57
CA GLY A 144 -4.45 -8.18 9.17
C GLY A 144 -3.77 -9.44 8.63
N CYS A 145 -2.94 -10.09 9.47
CA CYS A 145 -2.24 -11.32 9.11
C CYS A 145 -3.21 -12.47 8.81
N TYR A 146 -4.18 -12.71 9.70
CA TYR A 146 -5.20 -13.74 9.50
C TYR A 146 -6.03 -13.50 8.23
N VAL A 147 -6.49 -12.27 8.03
CA VAL A 147 -7.30 -11.91 6.87
C VAL A 147 -6.52 -12.12 5.57
N LEU A 148 -5.23 -11.78 5.56
CA LEU A 148 -4.38 -11.93 4.38
C LEU A 148 -4.17 -13.41 4.03
N LEU A 149 -3.86 -14.26 5.02
CA LEU A 149 -3.76 -15.71 4.82
C LEU A 149 -5.08 -16.31 4.32
N ALA A 150 -6.20 -15.98 4.96
CA ALA A 150 -7.51 -16.46 4.54
C ALA A 150 -7.85 -16.07 3.09
N ASN A 151 -7.49 -14.87 2.66
CA ASN A 151 -7.66 -14.45 1.27
C ASN A 151 -6.77 -15.27 0.32
N MET A 152 -5.51 -15.53 0.70
CA MET A 152 -4.59 -16.36 -0.10
C MET A 152 -5.11 -17.79 -0.27
N TYR A 153 -5.57 -18.43 0.82
CA TYR A 153 -6.17 -19.77 0.75
C TYR A 153 -7.44 -19.78 -0.11
N ALA A 154 -8.31 -18.77 0.03
CA ALA A 154 -9.51 -18.66 -0.80
C ALA A 154 -9.18 -18.54 -2.30
N GLU A 155 -8.12 -17.79 -2.65
CA GLU A 155 -7.63 -17.67 -4.02
C GLU A 155 -7.01 -18.97 -4.56
N ALA A 156 -6.43 -19.80 -3.69
CA ALA A 156 -5.93 -21.14 -4.02
C ALA A 156 -7.04 -22.21 -4.05
N GLY A 157 -8.25 -21.89 -3.56
CA GLY A 157 -9.36 -22.84 -3.45
C GLY A 157 -9.32 -23.73 -2.21
N GLU A 158 -8.43 -23.43 -1.25
CA GLU A 158 -8.22 -24.17 0.00
C GLU A 158 -9.23 -23.75 1.07
N TRP A 159 -10.50 -24.11 0.87
CA TRP A 159 -11.60 -23.65 1.73
C TRP A 159 -11.55 -24.18 3.17
N GLU A 160 -10.91 -25.33 3.39
CA GLU A 160 -10.70 -25.89 4.73
C GLU A 160 -9.80 -24.97 5.58
N ASP A 161 -8.70 -24.50 5.00
CA ASP A 161 -7.77 -23.57 5.62
C ASP A 161 -8.41 -22.21 5.89
N VAL A 162 -9.24 -21.71 4.97
CA VAL A 162 -10.06 -20.51 5.17
C VAL A 162 -10.93 -20.64 6.42
N GLU A 163 -11.62 -21.78 6.56
CA GLU A 163 -12.52 -21.99 7.69
C GLU A 163 -11.76 -22.21 9.00
N ARG A 164 -10.59 -22.86 8.95
CA ARG A 164 -9.66 -22.97 10.09
C ARG A 164 -9.25 -21.59 10.60
N ILE A 165 -8.83 -20.69 9.71
CA ILE A 165 -8.43 -19.32 10.08
C ILE A 165 -9.60 -18.55 10.71
N LYS A 166 -10.80 -18.62 10.13
CA LYS A 166 -11.98 -17.98 10.73
C LYS A 166 -12.33 -18.52 12.12
N CYS A 167 -12.26 -19.83 12.29
CA CYS A 167 -12.51 -20.48 13.57
C CYS A 167 -11.50 -20.01 14.63
N LEU A 168 -10.22 -19.92 14.26
CA LEU A 168 -9.16 -19.42 15.13
C LEU A 168 -9.40 -17.95 15.51
N MET A 169 -9.72 -17.06 14.55
CA MET A 169 -10.05 -15.67 14.86
C MET A 169 -11.24 -15.56 15.83
N LYS A 170 -12.29 -16.36 15.62
CA LYS A 170 -13.46 -16.37 16.50
C LYS A 170 -13.13 -16.86 17.91
N LYS A 171 -12.30 -17.91 18.04
CA LYS A 171 -11.86 -18.45 19.32
C LYS A 171 -11.07 -17.41 20.14
N GLU A 172 -10.22 -16.65 19.47
CA GLU A 172 -9.40 -15.59 20.08
C GLU A 172 -10.18 -14.27 20.27
N GLY A 173 -11.47 -14.21 19.91
CA GLY A 173 -12.29 -13.00 20.02
C GLY A 173 -11.84 -11.85 19.11
N LEU A 174 -11.13 -12.16 18.01
CA LEU A 174 -10.56 -11.17 17.11
C LEU A 174 -11.57 -10.70 16.07
N GLU A 175 -11.78 -9.38 16.02
CA GLU A 175 -12.58 -8.76 14.98
C GLU A 175 -11.72 -8.28 13.80
N LYS A 176 -12.17 -8.59 12.59
CA LYS A 176 -11.49 -8.15 11.36
C LYS A 176 -11.43 -6.62 11.33
N THR A 177 -10.23 -6.08 11.11
CA THR A 177 -10.05 -4.65 10.82
C THR A 177 -10.90 -4.23 9.62
N ILE A 178 -11.79 -3.27 9.83
CA ILE A 178 -12.63 -2.71 8.76
C ILE A 178 -11.78 -1.73 7.95
N GLY A 179 -11.48 -2.09 6.70
CA GLY A 179 -10.85 -1.17 5.76
C GLY A 179 -11.78 -0.02 5.42
N CYS A 180 -11.39 1.22 5.74
CA CYS A 180 -12.14 2.43 5.46
C CYS A 180 -11.27 3.50 4.79
N SER A 181 -11.89 4.32 3.96
CA SER A 181 -11.26 5.47 3.31
C SER A 181 -11.84 6.76 3.88
N MET A 182 -11.00 7.76 4.05
CA MET A 182 -11.36 9.04 4.65
C MET A 182 -11.01 10.18 3.71
N VAL A 183 -11.86 11.19 3.68
CA VAL A 183 -11.68 12.43 2.91
C VAL A 183 -11.86 13.59 3.87
N GLU A 184 -10.97 14.57 3.81
CA GLU A 184 -11.08 15.79 4.60
C GLU A 184 -11.35 16.98 3.66
N ILE A 185 -12.51 17.62 3.84
CA ILE A 185 -12.94 18.78 3.05
C ILE A 185 -13.51 19.82 4.02
N ASN A 186 -13.04 21.06 3.92
CA ASN A 186 -13.48 22.18 4.77
C ASN A 186 -13.43 21.83 6.28
N SER A 187 -12.34 21.21 6.71
CA SER A 187 -12.12 20.73 8.09
C SER A 187 -13.13 19.71 8.62
N LYS A 188 -13.89 19.07 7.71
CA LYS A 188 -14.79 17.94 8.03
C LYS A 188 -14.22 16.66 7.45
N THR A 189 -14.24 15.60 8.26
CA THR A 189 -13.79 14.27 7.86
C THR A 189 -14.98 13.38 7.52
N TYR A 190 -14.94 12.82 6.31
CA TYR A 190 -15.95 11.91 5.78
C TYR A 190 -15.34 10.51 5.68
N ARG A 191 -16.02 9.51 6.25
CA ARG A 191 -15.55 8.12 6.29
C ARG A 191 -16.42 7.24 5.41
N PHE A 192 -15.78 6.40 4.61
CA PHE A 192 -16.42 5.45 3.72
C PHE A 192 -15.92 4.03 4.01
N ILE A 193 -16.84 3.09 4.12
CA ILE A 193 -16.56 1.64 4.09
C ILE A 193 -16.91 1.04 2.72
N ASN A 194 -16.63 -0.25 2.50
CA ASN A 194 -17.02 -0.89 1.24
C ASN A 194 -18.55 -0.96 1.16
N GLN A 195 -19.11 -0.62 -0.01
CA GLN A 195 -20.55 -0.54 -0.27
C GLN A 195 -21.31 0.43 0.66
N ASP A 196 -20.61 1.42 1.21
CA ASP A 196 -21.22 2.39 2.11
C ASP A 196 -22.36 3.15 1.42
N ARG A 197 -23.46 3.33 2.16
CA ARG A 197 -24.62 4.13 1.75
C ARG A 197 -25.09 5.08 2.86
N SER A 198 -24.32 5.21 3.94
CA SER A 198 -24.66 6.02 5.11
C SER A 198 -24.55 7.53 4.87
N HIS A 199 -23.83 7.94 3.81
CA HIS A 199 -23.63 9.34 3.48
C HIS A 199 -24.91 10.00 2.93
N VAL A 200 -25.16 11.26 3.31
CA VAL A 200 -26.35 12.02 2.87
C VAL A 200 -26.43 12.19 1.34
N GLU A 201 -25.29 12.35 0.68
CA GLU A 201 -25.18 12.45 -0.78
C GLU A 201 -24.96 11.10 -1.48
N THR A 202 -25.31 9.97 -0.84
CA THR A 202 -25.06 8.62 -1.37
C THR A 202 -25.54 8.45 -2.82
N ASN A 203 -26.74 8.91 -3.17
CA ASN A 203 -27.25 8.77 -4.54
C ASN A 203 -26.32 9.44 -5.57
N MET A 204 -25.91 10.68 -5.30
CA MET A 204 -24.99 11.42 -6.19
C MET A 204 -23.62 10.76 -6.28
N ILE A 205 -23.10 10.22 -5.16
CA ILE A 205 -21.82 9.48 -5.14
C ILE A 205 -21.90 8.25 -6.05
N TYR A 206 -23.00 7.49 -5.98
CA TYR A 206 -23.19 6.30 -6.82
C TYR A 206 -23.45 6.65 -8.28
N ASP A 207 -24.16 7.74 -8.58
CA ASP A 207 -24.34 8.22 -9.96
C ASP A 207 -22.99 8.58 -10.60
N VAL A 208 -22.13 9.30 -9.87
CA VAL A 208 -20.77 9.62 -10.33
C VAL A 208 -19.92 8.36 -10.44
N LEU A 209 -20.04 7.42 -9.50
CA LEU A 209 -19.34 6.14 -9.57
C LEU A 209 -19.71 5.39 -10.86
N ASP A 210 -20.98 5.28 -11.19
CA ASP A 210 -21.45 4.62 -12.41
C ASP A 210 -20.90 5.30 -13.68
N ILE A 211 -20.89 6.64 -13.72
CA ILE A 211 -20.28 7.39 -14.83
C ILE A 211 -18.78 7.08 -14.94
N ILE A 212 -18.07 7.09 -13.81
CA ILE A 212 -16.64 6.81 -13.78
C ILE A 212 -16.34 5.38 -14.23
N LEU A 213 -17.06 4.38 -13.71
CA LEU A 213 -16.89 2.97 -14.08
C LEU A 213 -17.05 2.75 -15.59
N ARG A 214 -18.05 3.39 -16.21
CA ARG A 214 -18.22 3.36 -17.67
C ARG A 214 -17.03 3.96 -18.41
N LYS A 215 -16.55 5.13 -17.97
CA LYS A 215 -15.42 5.81 -18.63
C LYS A 215 -14.11 5.04 -18.53
N ILE A 216 -13.87 4.33 -17.42
CA ILE A 216 -12.66 3.53 -17.22
C ILE A 216 -12.77 2.08 -17.75
N GLY A 217 -13.88 1.75 -18.41
CA GLY A 217 -14.13 0.44 -19.02
C GLY A 217 -14.41 -0.68 -18.02
N GLU A 218 -14.90 -0.36 -16.83
CA GLU A 218 -15.22 -1.30 -15.74
C GLU A 218 -16.74 -1.41 -15.50
N ASP A 219 -17.54 -1.15 -16.54
CA ASP A 219 -18.99 -1.26 -16.45
C ASP A 219 -19.42 -2.70 -16.16
N VAL A 220 -20.10 -2.89 -15.03
CA VAL A 220 -20.64 -4.16 -14.58
C VAL A 220 -21.77 -4.66 -15.50
N TYR A 221 -22.40 -3.77 -16.28
CA TYR A 221 -23.53 -4.11 -17.16
C TYR A 221 -23.13 -4.63 -18.55
N VAL A 222 -21.90 -4.42 -19.02
CA VAL A 222 -21.52 -4.70 -20.43
C VAL A 222 -21.15 -6.18 -20.68
N HIS A 223 -21.18 -7.06 -19.67
CA HIS A 223 -20.89 -8.50 -19.84
C HIS A 223 -22.09 -9.46 -19.68
N SER A 224 -23.33 -8.98 -19.79
CA SER A 224 -24.49 -9.89 -19.76
C SER A 224 -25.56 -9.56 -20.80
N VAL A 225 -25.36 -10.05 -22.03
CA VAL A 225 -26.49 -10.35 -22.96
C VAL A 225 -27.02 -11.77 -22.72
N THR A 226 -26.52 -12.50 -21.72
CA THR A 226 -27.08 -13.81 -21.34
C THR A 226 -28.08 -13.65 -20.18
N LYS A 227 -29.35 -13.85 -20.54
CA LYS A 227 -30.51 -13.89 -19.64
C LYS A 227 -30.29 -14.90 -18.50
N PHE A 228 -30.71 -14.51 -17.28
CA PHE A 228 -30.90 -15.30 -16.06
C PHE A 228 -29.67 -15.80 -15.26
N ARG A 229 -29.48 -15.24 -14.03
CA ARG A 229 -29.28 -15.99 -12.76
C ARG A 229 -29.26 -15.04 -11.52
N PRO A 230 -30.32 -14.99 -10.67
CA PRO A 230 -30.46 -13.97 -9.62
C PRO A 230 -29.55 -14.10 -8.38
N LEU A 231 -29.07 -15.30 -8.02
CA LEU A 231 -28.33 -15.50 -6.75
C LEU A 231 -26.80 -15.31 -6.87
N GLU A 232 -26.21 -15.68 -8.01
CA GLU A 232 -24.77 -15.50 -8.27
C GLU A 232 -24.40 -14.03 -8.54
N MET A 233 -25.32 -13.24 -9.13
CA MET A 233 -25.10 -11.81 -9.35
C MET A 233 -25.10 -11.01 -8.04
N ALA A 234 -25.93 -11.38 -7.05
CA ALA A 234 -25.92 -10.77 -5.73
C ALA A 234 -24.61 -11.07 -4.97
N LYS A 235 -24.10 -12.31 -5.05
CA LYS A 235 -22.77 -12.68 -4.51
C LYS A 235 -21.62 -12.00 -5.25
N ARG A 236 -21.68 -11.86 -6.58
CA ARG A 236 -20.70 -11.08 -7.37
C ARG A 236 -20.71 -9.59 -7.03
N ARG A 237 -21.88 -9.01 -6.70
CA ARG A 237 -22.00 -7.61 -6.26
C ARG A 237 -21.41 -7.38 -4.86
N ALA A 238 -21.57 -8.33 -3.94
CA ALA A 238 -21.07 -8.21 -2.56
C ALA A 238 -19.53 -8.17 -2.45
N ASN A 239 -18.83 -8.73 -3.44
CA ASN A 239 -17.35 -8.72 -3.51
C ASN A 239 -16.84 -7.88 -4.70
N SER A 240 -17.68 -7.03 -5.30
CA SER A 240 -17.27 -6.23 -6.44
C SER A 240 -16.27 -5.14 -6.01
N PRO A 241 -15.09 -5.04 -6.66
CA PRO A 241 -14.14 -3.97 -6.41
C PRO A 241 -14.70 -2.58 -6.73
N ALA A 242 -15.75 -2.51 -7.55
CA ALA A 242 -16.41 -1.28 -7.98
C ALA A 242 -16.87 -0.41 -6.80
N CYS A 243 -17.35 -1.04 -5.72
CA CYS A 243 -17.91 -0.34 -4.55
C CYS A 243 -16.94 -0.29 -3.37
N HIS A 244 -15.63 -0.44 -3.62
CA HIS A 244 -14.63 -0.27 -2.57
C HIS A 244 -14.64 1.16 -2.02
N SER A 245 -14.39 1.27 -0.72
CA SER A 245 -14.34 2.54 0.02
C SER A 245 -13.45 3.61 -0.65
N VAL A 246 -12.33 3.22 -1.28
CA VAL A 246 -11.43 4.16 -1.97
C VAL A 246 -12.14 4.80 -3.16
N ARG A 247 -12.87 4.01 -3.96
CA ARG A 247 -13.59 4.52 -5.13
C ARG A 247 -14.74 5.45 -4.72
N LEU A 248 -15.47 5.09 -3.66
CA LEU A 248 -16.52 5.96 -3.09
C LEU A 248 -15.92 7.29 -2.59
N ALA A 249 -14.80 7.23 -1.87
CA ALA A 249 -14.08 8.41 -1.39
C ALA A 249 -13.56 9.29 -2.52
N ILE A 250 -13.03 8.70 -3.61
CA ILE A 250 -12.61 9.43 -4.81
C ILE A 250 -13.82 10.11 -5.45
N CYS A 251 -14.94 9.40 -5.66
CA CYS A 251 -16.14 9.97 -6.28
C CYS A 251 -16.71 11.13 -5.46
N PHE A 252 -16.83 10.96 -4.14
CA PHE A 252 -17.22 12.04 -3.24
C PHE A 252 -16.27 13.23 -3.33
N SER A 253 -14.96 12.99 -3.33
CA SER A 253 -13.97 14.06 -3.46
C SER A 253 -14.07 14.79 -4.79
N LEU A 254 -14.33 14.08 -5.90
CA LEU A 254 -14.51 14.69 -7.22
C LEU A 254 -15.73 15.61 -7.27
N ILE A 255 -16.81 15.26 -6.56
CA ILE A 255 -18.01 16.09 -6.43
C ILE A 255 -17.73 17.32 -5.57
N SER A 256 -17.06 17.11 -4.44
CA SER A 256 -17.00 18.08 -3.35
C SER A 256 -15.78 19.01 -3.41
N THR A 257 -14.93 18.90 -4.42
CA THR A 257 -13.74 19.75 -4.60
C THR A 257 -13.73 20.42 -5.97
N THR A 258 -13.20 21.64 -6.04
CA THR A 258 -13.10 22.40 -7.28
C THR A 258 -12.17 21.73 -8.29
N ILE A 259 -12.52 21.86 -9.57
CA ILE A 259 -11.67 21.39 -10.68
C ILE A 259 -10.28 22.03 -10.56
N GLY A 260 -9.23 21.23 -10.77
CA GLY A 260 -7.83 21.65 -10.64
C GLY A 260 -7.21 21.33 -9.29
N ASN A 261 -7.98 21.25 -8.21
CA ASN A 261 -7.46 20.78 -6.92
C ASN A 261 -7.26 19.26 -6.92
N PRO A 262 -6.22 18.73 -6.25
CA PRO A 262 -6.03 17.29 -6.13
C PRO A 262 -7.17 16.65 -5.31
N VAL A 263 -7.54 15.42 -5.65
CA VAL A 263 -8.37 14.57 -4.80
C VAL A 263 -7.47 13.96 -3.73
N LEU A 264 -7.81 14.11 -2.44
CA LEU A 264 -7.05 13.55 -1.33
C LEU A 264 -7.88 12.47 -0.62
N VAL A 265 -7.37 11.24 -0.58
CA VAL A 265 -8.01 10.12 0.13
C VAL A 265 -7.00 9.44 1.04
N LYS A 266 -7.39 9.21 2.30
CA LYS A 266 -6.59 8.42 3.25
C LYS A 266 -7.24 7.05 3.48
N LYS A 267 -6.49 5.98 3.26
CA LYS A 267 -6.89 4.60 3.51
C LYS A 267 -6.15 4.08 4.76
N ASN A 268 -6.87 3.41 5.66
CA ASN A 268 -6.27 2.85 6.88
C ASN A 268 -5.52 1.51 6.66
N THR A 269 -5.72 0.87 5.52
CA THR A 269 -5.01 -0.33 5.06
C THR A 269 -4.24 -0.02 3.78
N ARG A 270 -3.45 -0.96 3.26
CA ARG A 270 -2.91 -0.86 1.89
C ARG A 270 -4.07 -0.69 0.89
N ILE A 271 -3.87 0.09 -0.16
CA ILE A 271 -4.79 0.12 -1.31
C ILE A 271 -4.79 -1.29 -1.96
N CYS A 272 -5.85 -1.68 -2.68
CA CYS A 272 -5.85 -2.95 -3.43
C CYS A 272 -5.58 -2.70 -4.91
N GLU A 273 -5.22 -3.75 -5.65
CA GLU A 273 -4.81 -3.66 -7.07
C GLU A 273 -5.91 -3.05 -7.95
N ASP A 274 -7.15 -3.47 -7.75
CA ASP A 274 -8.29 -2.94 -8.49
C ASP A 274 -8.52 -1.45 -8.22
N CYS A 275 -8.29 -0.99 -6.98
CA CYS A 275 -8.45 0.43 -6.62
C CYS A 275 -7.27 1.25 -7.13
N HIS A 276 -6.05 0.72 -7.08
CA HIS A 276 -4.85 1.36 -7.60
C HIS A 276 -4.96 1.54 -9.12
N THR A 277 -5.35 0.49 -9.84
CA THR A 277 -5.58 0.52 -11.29
C THR A 277 -6.72 1.46 -11.67
N ALA A 278 -7.83 1.44 -10.94
CA ALA A 278 -8.91 2.39 -11.18
C ALA A 278 -8.46 3.83 -10.93
N ALA A 279 -7.74 4.13 -9.86
CA ALA A 279 -7.26 5.49 -9.58
C ALA A 279 -6.38 6.03 -10.71
N LYS A 280 -5.53 5.20 -11.32
CA LYS A 280 -4.78 5.56 -12.55
C LYS A 280 -5.72 5.97 -13.69
N LYS A 281 -6.67 5.11 -14.06
CA LYS A 281 -7.61 5.40 -15.16
C LYS A 281 -8.50 6.61 -14.88
N ILE A 282 -8.90 6.80 -13.61
CA ILE A 282 -9.71 7.95 -13.19
C ILE A 282 -8.87 9.23 -13.32
N SER A 283 -7.60 9.24 -12.91
CA SER A 283 -6.76 10.43 -13.03
C SER A 283 -6.57 10.86 -14.50
N GLU A 284 -6.39 9.89 -15.40
CA GLU A 284 -6.32 10.11 -16.86
C GLU A 284 -7.63 10.70 -17.42
N THR A 285 -8.75 10.06 -17.07
CA THR A 285 -10.09 10.42 -17.58
C THR A 285 -10.56 11.78 -17.08
N THR A 286 -10.30 12.08 -15.81
CA THR A 286 -10.75 13.32 -15.16
C THR A 286 -9.74 14.46 -15.30
N ARG A 287 -8.52 14.16 -15.76
CA ARG A 287 -7.37 15.09 -15.78
C ARG A 287 -7.14 15.76 -14.44
N ARG A 288 -7.38 15.02 -13.35
CA ARG A 288 -7.16 15.47 -11.99
C ARG A 288 -6.16 14.57 -11.32
N GLU A 289 -5.25 15.19 -10.57
CA GLU A 289 -4.41 14.44 -9.64
C GLU A 289 -5.28 13.79 -8.56
N ILE A 290 -5.03 12.51 -8.30
CA ILE A 290 -5.62 11.77 -7.18
C ILE A 290 -4.46 11.34 -6.31
N ILE A 291 -4.51 11.64 -5.02
CA ILE A 291 -3.52 11.23 -4.03
C ILE A 291 -4.22 10.30 -3.06
N VAL A 292 -3.76 9.04 -3.00
CA VAL A 292 -4.24 8.07 -2.02
C VAL A 292 -3.12 7.72 -1.06
N GLY A 293 -3.22 8.20 0.19
CA GLY A 293 -2.34 7.80 1.29
C GLY A 293 -2.84 6.52 1.92
N ASP A 294 -2.10 5.42 1.78
CA ASP A 294 -2.43 4.15 2.42
C ASP A 294 -1.64 3.92 3.72
N SER A 295 -1.69 2.71 4.28
CA SER A 295 -0.97 2.40 5.54
C SER A 295 0.56 2.46 5.45
N LYS A 296 1.14 2.58 4.24
CA LYS A 296 2.58 2.53 3.98
C LYS A 296 3.09 3.79 3.29
N VAL A 297 2.39 4.24 2.24
CA VAL A 297 2.87 5.30 1.34
C VAL A 297 1.72 6.11 0.75
N PHE A 298 2.04 7.25 0.14
CA PHE A 298 1.15 8.03 -0.69
C PHE A 298 1.38 7.71 -2.16
N HIS A 299 0.29 7.38 -2.84
CA HIS A 299 0.23 7.14 -4.27
C HIS A 299 -0.26 8.40 -4.96
N HIS A 300 0.55 8.98 -5.84
CA HIS A 300 0.14 10.10 -6.67
C HIS A 300 -0.23 9.62 -8.06
N PHE A 301 -1.52 9.65 -8.38
CA PHE A 301 -2.05 9.27 -9.67
C PHE A 301 -2.22 10.50 -10.55
N ARG A 302 -1.50 10.54 -11.68
CA ARG A 302 -1.55 11.62 -12.68
C ARG A 302 -1.45 11.00 -14.07
N ASP A 303 -2.35 11.40 -14.97
CA ASP A 303 -2.33 11.00 -16.38
C ASP A 303 -2.15 9.48 -16.61
N GLY A 304 -2.89 8.66 -15.85
CA GLY A 304 -2.84 7.20 -16.00
C GLY A 304 -1.65 6.51 -15.33
N ARG A 305 -0.79 7.27 -14.64
CA ARG A 305 0.42 6.75 -13.98
C ARG A 305 0.36 6.99 -12.47
N CYS A 306 1.09 6.18 -11.71
CA CYS A 306 1.27 6.36 -10.27
C CYS A 306 2.73 6.69 -9.94
N SER A 307 2.99 7.51 -8.91
CA SER A 307 4.35 7.81 -8.42
C SER A 307 5.15 6.57 -8.03
N CYS A 308 4.50 5.50 -7.57
CA CYS A 308 5.17 4.25 -7.20
C CYS A 308 5.69 3.42 -8.40
N GLY A 309 5.42 3.83 -9.64
CA GLY A 309 5.84 3.06 -10.83
C GLY A 309 5.24 1.66 -10.93
N ASP A 310 4.05 1.47 -10.33
CA ASP A 310 3.38 0.17 -10.15
C ASP A 310 4.13 -0.82 -9.23
N TYR A 311 5.11 -0.33 -8.48
CA TYR A 311 5.86 -1.06 -7.46
C TYR A 311 5.23 -0.86 -6.07
N TRP A 312 3.99 -1.34 -5.91
CA TRP A 312 3.14 -1.01 -4.77
C TRP A 312 2.74 -2.18 -3.89
#